data_AF-A0A0B1S0A2-F1
#
_entry.id   AF-A0A0B1S0A2-F1
#
_cell.length_a   1.000
_cell.length_b   1.000
_cell.length_c   1.000
_cell.angle_alpha   90.00
_cell.angle_beta   90.00
_cell.angle_gamma   90.00
#
_symmetry.space_group_name_H-M   'P 1'
#
loop_
_entity.id
_entity.type
_entity.pdbx_description
1 polymer ?
#
loop_
_entity_poly.entity_id
_entity_poly.type
_entity_poly.pdbx_seq_one_letter_code
_entity_poly.pdbx_strand_id
1 'polypeptide(L)'
;MRLILLLVCIVVASCERISQVSGPKAAWGNYAYGIDTKDAISAYTLKCLKKHKYNTVFIRTYDEGEFDRNAPYIFWNAIEAGLGTEVVMVPDALSRNSGGKQFAELYHGMKNNRIEVDMVWVQVCFLTVACGIL
;
A
#
# COMPACT_ATOMS: atom_id res chain seq x y z
N MET A 1 -36.78 -20.71 15.91
CA MET A 1 -35.85 -19.55 15.97
C MET A 1 -34.44 -20.01 16.30
N ARG A 2 -33.63 -20.40 15.30
CA ARG A 2 -32.18 -20.58 15.43
C ARG A 2 -31.54 -20.36 14.06
N LEU A 3 -31.34 -19.09 13.67
CA LEU A 3 -30.63 -18.75 12.42
C LEU A 3 -29.91 -17.39 12.45
N ILE A 4 -29.51 -16.86 13.63
CA ILE A 4 -28.93 -15.51 13.72
C ILE A 4 -27.42 -15.51 14.09
N LEU A 5 -26.77 -16.67 14.29
CA LEU A 5 -25.40 -16.71 14.82
C LEU A 5 -24.25 -16.88 13.81
N LEU A 6 -24.51 -16.88 12.49
CA LEU A 6 -23.46 -17.15 11.49
C LEU A 6 -22.92 -15.91 10.75
N LEU A 7 -23.53 -14.73 10.91
CA LEU A 7 -23.12 -13.52 10.17
C LEU A 7 -22.09 -12.64 10.88
N VAL A 8 -21.80 -12.87 12.17
CA VAL A 8 -20.89 -12.02 12.96
C VAL A 8 -19.42 -12.47 12.86
N CYS A 9 -19.13 -13.71 12.48
CA CYS A 9 -17.77 -14.26 12.53
C CYS A 9 -16.87 -13.92 11.34
N ILE A 10 -17.42 -13.44 10.21
CA ILE A 10 -16.62 -13.30 8.97
C ILE A 10 -15.69 -12.07 9.03
N VAL A 11 -16.03 -11.04 9.81
CA VAL A 11 -15.29 -9.76 9.80
C VAL A 11 -14.05 -9.78 10.73
N VAL A 12 -14.00 -10.66 11.73
CA VAL A 12 -12.90 -10.69 12.73
C VAL A 12 -11.69 -11.52 12.25
N ALA A 13 -11.86 -12.36 11.24
CA ALA A 13 -10.88 -13.37 10.84
C ALA A 13 -9.66 -12.84 10.03
N SER A 14 -9.67 -11.60 9.56
CA SER A 14 -8.59 -11.10 8.69
C SER A 14 -7.31 -10.72 9.46
N CYS A 15 -7.44 -10.19 10.69
CA CYS A 15 -6.28 -9.81 11.50
C CYS A 15 -5.58 -11.03 12.12
N GLU A 16 -6.32 -12.07 12.49
CA GLU A 16 -5.75 -13.28 13.09
C GLU A 16 -4.93 -14.11 12.09
N ARG A 17 -5.30 -14.12 10.79
CA ARG A 17 -4.51 -14.83 9.76
C ARG A 17 -3.12 -14.23 9.52
N ILE A 18 -2.94 -12.92 9.73
CA ILE A 18 -1.62 -12.28 9.61
C ILE A 18 -0.65 -12.83 10.67
N SER A 19 -1.18 -13.29 11.83
CA SER A 19 -0.36 -13.89 12.89
C SER A 19 0.28 -15.23 12.51
N GLN A 20 -0.14 -15.88 11.42
CA GLN A 20 0.45 -17.15 10.95
C GLN A 20 1.58 -16.98 9.93
N VAL A 21 1.77 -15.77 9.39
CA VAL A 21 3.00 -15.47 8.66
C VAL A 21 4.04 -15.18 9.73
N SER A 22 4.89 -16.17 10.03
CA SER A 22 6.09 -15.91 10.82
C SER A 22 6.82 -14.75 10.16
N GLY A 23 6.84 -13.58 10.82
CA GLY A 23 7.59 -12.43 10.33
C GLY A 23 9.02 -12.86 10.01
N PRO A 24 9.69 -12.24 9.02
CA PRO A 24 11.03 -12.62 8.62
C PRO A 24 11.96 -12.73 9.83
N LYS A 25 12.84 -13.73 9.81
CA LYS A 25 13.85 -13.90 10.86
C LYS A 25 14.74 -12.66 10.86
N ALA A 26 14.82 -11.97 11.99
CA ALA A 26 15.61 -10.76 12.20
C ALA A 26 16.98 -10.83 11.50
N ALA A 27 17.19 -10.01 10.46
CA ALA A 27 18.53 -9.74 9.96
C ALA A 27 19.25 -8.87 10.98
N TRP A 28 20.56 -9.09 11.18
CA TRP A 28 21.35 -8.40 12.20
C TRP A 28 21.28 -6.86 12.01
N GLY A 29 20.61 -6.13 12.93
CA GLY A 29 20.48 -4.67 12.92
C GLY A 29 19.11 -4.13 13.37
N ASN A 30 18.94 -2.80 13.37
CA ASN A 30 17.64 -2.12 13.50
C ASN A 30 16.93 -2.14 12.15
N TYR A 31 16.16 -3.18 11.86
CA TYR A 31 15.32 -3.28 10.66
C TYR A 31 13.88 -2.85 10.98
N ALA A 32 13.15 -2.42 9.94
CA ALA A 32 11.72 -2.13 10.02
C ALA A 32 10.99 -2.84 8.88
N TYR A 33 9.74 -3.24 9.12
CA TYR A 33 8.92 -3.87 8.10
C TYR A 33 7.99 -2.85 7.44
N GLY A 34 7.94 -2.91 6.12
CA GLY A 34 7.00 -2.16 5.29
C GLY A 34 6.04 -3.08 4.54
N ILE A 35 4.99 -2.50 3.98
CA ILE A 35 4.01 -3.20 3.14
C ILE A 35 3.87 -2.43 1.85
N ASP A 36 4.13 -3.07 0.71
CA ASP A 36 3.77 -2.56 -0.61
C ASP A 36 2.36 -3.03 -0.97
N THR A 37 1.48 -2.10 -1.33
CA THR A 37 0.11 -2.42 -1.75
C THR A 37 -0.42 -1.44 -2.78
N LYS A 38 -1.16 -1.99 -3.76
CA LYS A 38 -2.07 -1.25 -4.63
C LYS A 38 -3.54 -1.43 -4.25
N ASP A 39 -3.85 -2.56 -3.63
CA ASP A 39 -5.22 -2.89 -3.24
C ASP A 39 -5.66 -2.08 -2.03
N ALA A 40 -6.94 -1.69 -2.04
CA ALA A 40 -7.55 -0.95 -0.95
C ALA A 40 -7.47 -1.75 0.36
N ILE A 41 -6.84 -1.16 1.38
CA ILE A 41 -6.67 -1.77 2.70
C ILE A 41 -7.30 -0.89 3.78
N SER A 42 -8.09 -1.51 4.66
CA SER A 42 -8.81 -0.80 5.72
C SER A 42 -7.86 -0.31 6.82
N ALA A 43 -8.23 0.78 7.50
CA ALA A 43 -7.52 1.25 8.70
C ALA A 43 -7.44 0.18 9.80
N TYR A 44 -8.46 -0.68 9.93
CA TYR A 44 -8.45 -1.79 10.89
C TYR A 44 -7.35 -2.81 10.57
N THR A 45 -7.23 -3.22 9.30
CA THR A 45 -6.18 -4.15 8.86
C THR A 45 -4.79 -3.53 9.05
N LEU A 46 -4.63 -2.25 8.74
CA LEU A 46 -3.37 -1.54 8.96
C LEU A 46 -3.01 -1.39 10.44
N LYS A 47 -3.98 -1.13 11.32
CA LYS A 47 -3.77 -1.13 12.79
C LYS A 47 -3.32 -2.50 13.29
N CYS A 48 -3.87 -3.57 12.72
CA CYS A 48 -3.41 -4.93 12.99
C CYS A 48 -1.94 -5.11 12.60
N LEU A 49 -1.57 -4.73 11.38
CA LEU A 49 -0.19 -4.80 10.89
C LEU A 49 0.78 -3.98 11.76
N LYS A 50 0.37 -2.79 12.21
CA LYS A 50 1.14 -1.99 13.17
C LYS A 50 1.42 -2.73 14.47
N LYS A 51 0.42 -3.44 15.02
CA LYS A 51 0.58 -4.29 16.21
C LYS A 51 1.60 -5.41 15.98
N HIS A 52 1.71 -5.89 14.74
CA HIS A 52 2.68 -6.88 14.27
C HIS A 52 4.01 -6.27 13.75
N LYS A 53 4.36 -5.04 14.17
CA LYS A 53 5.66 -4.39 13.95
C LYS A 53 5.94 -3.92 12.51
N TYR A 54 4.92 -3.87 11.66
CA TYR A 54 5.00 -3.09 10.43
C TYR A 54 4.93 -1.60 10.77
N ASN A 55 5.75 -0.78 10.12
CA ASN A 55 5.89 0.64 10.45
C ASN A 55 5.54 1.58 9.30
N THR A 56 5.59 1.11 8.07
CA THR A 56 5.44 1.94 6.87
C THR A 56 4.58 1.23 5.82
N VAL A 57 3.76 1.98 5.09
CA VAL A 57 3.02 1.50 3.92
C VAL A 57 3.57 2.19 2.67
N PHE A 58 4.08 1.41 1.74
CA PHE A 58 4.40 1.83 0.38
C PHE A 58 3.13 1.72 -0.46
N ILE A 59 2.60 2.87 -0.85
CA ILE A 59 1.32 2.99 -1.54
C ILE A 59 1.63 3.11 -3.02
N ARG A 60 1.20 2.13 -3.82
CA ARG A 60 1.31 2.23 -5.27
C ARG A 60 0.26 3.22 -5.77
N THR A 61 0.72 4.39 -6.17
CA THR A 61 -0.14 5.52 -6.55
C THR A 61 -0.28 5.71 -8.05
N TYR A 62 0.58 5.06 -8.82
CA TYR A 62 0.54 5.07 -10.27
C TYR A 62 1.09 3.74 -10.77
N ASP A 63 0.33 3.07 -11.62
CA ASP A 63 0.67 1.80 -12.24
C ASP A 63 -0.14 1.67 -13.54
N GLU A 64 0.26 0.79 -14.45
CA GLU A 64 -0.49 0.48 -15.67
C GLU A 64 -0.83 1.72 -16.53
N GLY A 65 -0.02 2.78 -16.41
CA GLY A 65 -0.17 4.03 -17.18
C GLY A 65 -1.24 4.99 -16.64
N GLU A 66 -1.71 4.83 -15.40
CA GLU A 66 -2.66 5.75 -14.77
C GLU A 66 -2.48 5.92 -13.26
N PHE A 67 -3.10 6.99 -12.72
CA PHE A 67 -3.16 7.26 -11.28
C PHE A 67 -4.13 6.32 -10.57
N ASP A 68 -3.68 5.65 -9.51
CA ASP A 68 -4.50 4.76 -8.70
C ASP A 68 -5.45 5.56 -7.79
N ARG A 69 -6.75 5.40 -8.03
CA ARG A 69 -7.81 6.11 -7.29
C ARG A 69 -7.96 5.63 -5.85
N ASN A 70 -7.44 4.46 -5.50
CA ASN A 70 -7.44 3.95 -4.14
C ASN A 70 -6.31 4.54 -3.30
N ALA A 71 -5.27 5.11 -3.91
CA ALA A 71 -4.11 5.63 -3.19
C ALA A 71 -4.45 6.64 -2.08
N PRO A 72 -5.33 7.64 -2.28
CA PRO A 72 -5.73 8.54 -1.21
C PRO A 72 -6.42 7.83 -0.05
N TYR A 73 -7.26 6.83 -0.33
CA TYR A 73 -7.94 6.04 0.68
C TYR A 73 -6.94 5.25 1.54
N ILE A 74 -5.96 4.60 0.90
CA ILE A 74 -4.89 3.86 1.59
C ILE A 74 -4.05 4.83 2.45
N PHE A 75 -3.71 6.01 1.91
CA PHE A 75 -2.94 7.03 2.61
C PHE A 75 -3.62 7.43 3.93
N TRP A 76 -4.89 7.86 3.87
CA TRP A 76 -5.60 8.30 5.07
C TRP A 76 -5.80 7.17 6.08
N ASN A 77 -6.04 5.93 5.62
CA ASN A 77 -6.13 4.78 6.50
C ASN A 77 -4.80 4.43 7.18
N ALA A 78 -3.66 4.62 6.51
CA ALA A 78 -2.34 4.40 7.08
C ALA A 78 -2.00 5.45 8.15
N ILE A 79 -2.33 6.72 7.89
CA ILE A 79 -2.23 7.78 8.89
C ILE A 79 -3.12 7.48 10.10
N GLU A 80 -4.38 7.08 9.88
CA GLU A 80 -5.30 6.69 10.97
C GLU A 80 -4.79 5.47 11.77
N ALA A 81 -4.05 4.58 11.11
CA ALA A 81 -3.44 3.41 11.75
C ALA A 81 -2.10 3.69 12.45
N GLY A 82 -1.55 4.90 12.35
CA GLY A 82 -0.25 5.26 12.94
C GLY A 82 0.94 4.61 12.22
N LEU A 83 0.81 4.38 10.91
CA LEU A 83 1.89 3.94 10.03
C LEU A 83 2.45 5.15 9.27
N GLY A 84 3.75 5.11 8.95
CA GLY A 84 4.32 5.99 7.95
C GLY A 84 3.79 5.63 6.55
N THR A 85 3.87 6.58 5.63
CA THR A 85 3.40 6.41 4.25
C THR A 85 4.51 6.80 3.29
N GLU A 86 4.68 6.00 2.25
CA GLU A 86 5.62 6.24 1.16
C GLU A 86 4.87 6.09 -0.15
N VAL A 87 5.13 6.99 -1.10
CA VAL A 87 4.44 7.01 -2.40
C VAL A 87 5.30 6.31 -3.44
N VAL A 88 4.73 5.32 -4.12
CA VAL A 88 5.40 4.54 -5.17
C VAL A 88 4.74 4.82 -6.52
N MET A 89 5.58 4.94 -7.55
CA MET A 89 5.23 5.01 -8.95
C MET A 89 5.82 3.81 -9.70
N VAL A 90 4.98 3.06 -10.41
CA VAL A 90 5.40 2.09 -11.43
C VAL A 90 5.07 2.70 -12.80
N PRO A 91 6.03 3.36 -13.48
CA PRO A 91 5.79 3.98 -14.77
C PRO A 91 5.58 2.92 -15.86
N ASP A 92 4.65 3.17 -16.78
CA ASP A 92 4.51 2.38 -17.99
C ASP A 92 5.51 2.89 -19.05
N ALA A 93 6.61 2.16 -19.22
CA ALA A 93 7.65 2.48 -20.18
C ALA A 93 7.23 2.33 -21.66
N LEU A 94 6.14 1.60 -21.94
CA LEU A 94 5.58 1.45 -23.29
C LEU A 94 4.47 2.46 -23.59
N SER A 95 4.04 3.22 -22.57
CA SER A 95 3.02 4.24 -22.74
C SER A 95 3.44 5.28 -23.78
N ARG A 96 2.45 5.85 -24.46
CA ARG A 96 2.63 7.04 -25.28
C ARG A 96 2.91 8.29 -24.43
N ASN A 97 2.60 8.25 -23.13
CA ASN A 97 2.87 9.33 -22.20
C ASN A 97 4.33 9.30 -21.75
N SER A 98 5.01 10.45 -21.78
CA SER A 98 6.36 10.56 -21.21
C SER A 98 6.34 10.31 -19.71
N GLY A 99 7.46 9.82 -19.15
CA GLY A 99 7.58 9.62 -17.70
C GLY A 99 7.27 10.89 -16.88
N GLY A 100 7.61 12.07 -17.41
CA GLY A 100 7.26 13.35 -16.78
C GLY A 100 5.75 13.63 -16.74
N LYS A 101 5.01 13.24 -17.79
CA LYS A 101 3.54 13.34 -17.80
C LYS A 101 2.92 12.35 -16.81
N GLN A 102 3.41 11.12 -16.79
CA GLN A 102 2.95 10.10 -15.84
C GLN A 102 3.21 10.54 -14.39
N PHE A 103 4.38 11.11 -14.09
CA PHE A 103 4.69 11.68 -12.78
C PHE A 103 3.78 12.87 -12.43
N ALA A 104 3.49 13.76 -13.39
CA ALA A 104 2.59 14.87 -13.17
C ALA A 104 1.16 14.40 -12.85
N GLU A 105 0.67 13.36 -13.52
CA GLU A 105 -0.63 12.74 -13.24
C GLU A 105 -0.69 12.18 -11.80
N LEU A 106 0.37 11.49 -11.35
CA LEU A 106 0.51 11.05 -9.96
C LEU A 106 0.47 12.23 -8.99
N TYR A 107 1.35 13.22 -9.19
CA TYR A 107 1.50 14.35 -8.27
C TYR A 107 0.21 15.16 -8.16
N HIS A 108 -0.45 15.44 -9.29
CA HIS A 108 -1.73 16.13 -9.30
C HIS A 108 -2.86 15.28 -8.70
N GLY A 109 -2.87 13.96 -8.93
CA GLY A 109 -3.82 13.04 -8.31
C GLY A 109 -3.77 13.10 -6.79
N MET A 110 -2.58 13.01 -6.20
CA MET A 110 -2.39 13.12 -4.75
C MET A 110 -2.73 14.53 -4.23
N LYS A 111 -2.24 15.58 -4.90
CA LYS A 111 -2.48 16.97 -4.52
C LYS A 111 -3.97 17.34 -4.54
N ASN A 112 -4.72 16.89 -5.55
CA ASN A 112 -6.17 17.11 -5.65
C ASN A 112 -6.94 16.43 -4.51
N ASN A 113 -6.36 15.37 -3.92
CA ASN A 113 -6.87 14.70 -2.73
C ASN A 113 -6.29 15.26 -1.41
N ARG A 114 -5.68 16.46 -1.46
CA ARG A 114 -5.10 17.17 -0.30
C ARG A 114 -3.96 16.41 0.37
N ILE A 115 -3.21 15.63 -0.40
CA ILE A 115 -2.02 14.93 0.06
C ILE A 115 -0.81 15.58 -0.60
N GLU A 116 0.09 16.10 0.21
CA GLU A 116 1.39 16.61 -0.24
C GLU A 116 2.36 15.44 -0.36
N VAL A 117 3.10 15.41 -1.47
CA VAL A 117 4.04 14.34 -1.81
C VAL A 117 5.43 14.94 -1.89
N ASP A 118 6.26 14.64 -0.88
CA ASP A 118 7.64 15.14 -0.78
C ASP A 118 8.64 14.24 -1.50
N MET A 119 8.38 12.93 -1.53
CA MET A 119 9.22 11.92 -2.14
C MET A 119 8.36 10.91 -2.91
N VAL A 120 8.84 10.48 -4.07
CA VAL A 120 8.24 9.41 -4.86
C VAL A 120 9.31 8.36 -5.16
N TRP A 121 9.03 7.13 -4.77
CA TRP A 121 9.84 5.97 -5.12
C TRP A 121 9.44 5.49 -6.51
N VAL A 122 10.39 5.49 -7.44
CA VAL A 122 10.14 4.99 -8.80
C VAL A 122 10.60 3.55 -8.89
N GLN A 123 9.66 2.64 -9.12
CA GLN A 123 9.93 1.24 -9.30
C GLN A 123 9.96 0.92 -10.81
N VAL A 124 11.17 0.74 -11.35
CA VAL A 124 11.36 0.42 -12.76
C VAL A 124 11.33 -1.09 -12.95
N CYS A 125 10.34 -1.57 -13.69
CA CYS A 125 10.15 -2.99 -13.96
C CYS A 125 10.27 -3.30 -15.46
N PHE A 126 11.03 -4.33 -15.79
CA PHE A 126 11.07 -4.89 -17.14
C PHE A 126 9.88 -5.84 -17.32
N LEU A 127 9.19 -5.78 -18.47
CA LEU A 127 7.95 -6.51 -18.80
C LEU A 127 7.98 -8.04 -18.57
N THR A 128 9.13 -8.63 -18.29
CA THR A 128 9.31 -10.09 -18.10
C THR A 128 9.41 -10.53 -16.64
N VAL A 129 9.40 -9.61 -15.66
CA VAL A 129 9.55 -9.96 -14.23
C VAL A 129 8.49 -9.25 -13.39
N ALA A 130 7.85 -9.99 -12.49
CA ALA A 130 6.87 -9.44 -11.56
C ALA A 130 7.47 -8.30 -10.72
N CYS A 131 6.74 -7.18 -10.67
CA CYS A 131 7.19 -5.92 -10.07
C CYS A 131 6.90 -5.91 -8.56
N GLY A 132 7.83 -6.42 -7.75
CA GLY A 132 7.81 -6.33 -6.28
C GLY A 132 8.92 -5.45 -5.73
N ILE A 133 8.63 -4.67 -4.69
CA ILE A 133 9.65 -3.95 -3.90
C ILE A 133 10.34 -4.98 -2.99
N LEU A 134 11.68 -5.08 -3.08
CA LEU A 134 12.51 -5.95 -2.25
C LEU A 134 12.57 -5.48 -0.79
#